data_AF-A0A210PK62-F1
#
_entry.id   AF-A0A210PK62-F1
#
_cell.length_a   1.000
_cell.length_b   1.000
_cell.length_c   1.000
_cell.angle_alpha   90.00
_cell.angle_beta   90.00
_cell.angle_gamma   90.00
#
_symmetry.space_group_name_H-M   'P 1'
#
loop_
_entity.id
_entity.type
_entity.pdbx_description
1 polymer ?
#
loop_
_entity_poly.entity_id
_entity_poly.type
_entity_poly.pdbx_seq_one_letter_code
_entity_poly.pdbx_strand_id
1 'polypeptide(L)'
;MDSTENEWMSIALSTHLDRTITGTQEEVDIRRRSEVLNERIQNDCYLNYHLFYGGSHGEGLSLIGSDTDVMTIATTVTVMYPGQFIPPSMANNTILYMRDADCRTGYVHLQLGQIGQKCPIELRDSLVRIKDSFFVSSDIFRESFVRKFTDNLSYSAWKSNGPSSLMGEQVDVVQSFPCNCWPKEANGWITRTRLYGWPRQTLIDNIVHSGCHLVPVGDKCS
;
A
#
# COMPACT_ATOMS: atom_id res chain seq x y z
N MET A 1 24.19 -24.26 -30.26
CA MET A 1 23.46 -23.05 -30.66
C MET A 1 24.50 -21.97 -30.87
N ASP A 2 24.52 -21.41 -32.06
CA ASP A 2 25.43 -20.34 -32.45
C ASP A 2 25.10 -19.07 -31.64
N SER A 3 26.11 -18.29 -31.22
CA SER A 3 25.87 -17.09 -30.41
C SER A 3 25.00 -16.07 -31.14
N THR A 4 25.09 -16.06 -32.46
CA THR A 4 24.31 -15.19 -33.34
C THR A 4 22.83 -15.59 -33.38
N GLU A 5 22.49 -16.88 -33.45
CA GLU A 5 21.09 -17.33 -33.41
C GLU A 5 20.40 -16.96 -32.07
N ASN A 6 21.13 -17.07 -30.96
CA ASN A 6 20.65 -16.66 -29.64
C ASN A 6 20.38 -15.15 -29.57
N GLU A 7 21.26 -14.34 -30.14
CA GLU A 7 21.10 -12.88 -30.18
C GLU A 7 19.88 -12.47 -31.01
N TRP A 8 19.72 -13.03 -32.20
CA TRP A 8 18.55 -12.79 -33.06
C TRP A 8 17.24 -13.18 -32.37
N MET A 9 17.21 -14.33 -31.72
CA MET A 9 16.03 -14.79 -30.98
C MET A 9 15.71 -13.86 -29.80
N SER A 10 16.73 -13.38 -29.08
CA SER A 10 16.55 -12.41 -28.00
C SER A 10 15.98 -11.09 -28.50
N ILE A 11 16.47 -10.57 -29.62
CA ILE A 11 15.97 -9.33 -30.23
C ILE A 11 14.52 -9.49 -30.68
N ALA A 12 14.21 -10.59 -31.37
CA ALA A 12 12.87 -10.87 -31.86
C ALA A 12 11.86 -11.00 -30.69
N LEU A 13 12.24 -11.71 -29.62
CA LEU A 13 11.42 -11.87 -28.41
C LEU A 13 11.21 -10.53 -27.72
N SER A 14 12.27 -9.74 -27.47
CA SER A 14 12.15 -8.42 -26.84
C SER A 14 11.24 -7.51 -27.65
N THR A 15 11.44 -7.45 -28.97
CA THR A 15 10.61 -6.62 -29.85
C THR A 15 9.14 -7.05 -29.82
N HIS A 16 8.87 -8.35 -29.74
CA HIS A 16 7.51 -8.86 -29.63
C HIS A 16 6.88 -8.52 -28.27
N LEU A 17 7.62 -8.68 -27.17
CA LEU A 17 7.14 -8.32 -25.83
C LEU A 17 6.84 -6.82 -25.72
N ASP A 18 7.70 -5.96 -26.28
CA ASP A 18 7.51 -4.52 -26.28
C ASP A 18 6.26 -4.14 -27.10
N ARG A 19 6.12 -4.68 -28.32
CA ARG A 19 5.01 -4.28 -29.21
C ARG A 19 3.64 -4.82 -28.80
N THR A 20 3.61 -5.99 -28.18
CA THR A 20 2.36 -6.76 -28.03
C THR A 20 1.89 -6.86 -26.60
N ILE A 21 2.78 -6.64 -25.61
CA ILE A 21 2.47 -6.88 -24.20
C ILE A 21 2.73 -5.63 -23.35
N THR A 22 3.97 -5.14 -23.34
CA THR A 22 4.40 -4.18 -22.32
C THR A 22 4.44 -2.73 -22.81
N GLY A 23 4.62 -2.50 -24.10
CA GLY A 23 5.06 -1.20 -24.63
C GLY A 23 6.58 -1.07 -24.58
N THR A 24 7.12 -0.16 -25.37
CA THR A 24 8.53 0.23 -25.28
C THR A 24 8.84 0.85 -23.91
N GLN A 25 10.12 0.84 -23.53
CA GLN A 25 10.56 1.48 -22.28
C GLN A 25 10.11 2.95 -22.18
N GLU A 26 10.16 3.70 -23.30
CA GLU A 26 9.74 5.10 -23.34
C GLU A 26 8.24 5.25 -23.07
N GLU A 27 7.39 4.42 -23.68
CA GLU A 27 5.95 4.42 -23.45
C GLU A 27 5.61 4.07 -21.99
N VAL A 28 6.26 3.07 -21.42
CA VAL A 28 6.09 2.67 -20.02
C VAL A 28 6.49 3.82 -19.09
N ASP A 29 7.63 4.47 -19.34
CA ASP A 29 8.10 5.59 -18.52
C ASP A 29 7.19 6.82 -18.63
N ILE A 30 6.61 7.08 -19.80
CA ILE A 30 5.59 8.13 -19.98
C ILE A 30 4.34 7.80 -19.15
N ARG A 31 3.84 6.57 -19.23
CA ARG A 31 2.65 6.14 -18.46
C ARG A 31 2.88 6.24 -16.95
N ARG A 32 4.02 5.75 -16.44
CA ARG A 32 4.40 5.91 -15.02
C ARG A 32 4.39 7.37 -14.57
N ARG A 33 4.97 8.27 -15.38
CA ARG A 33 4.99 9.70 -15.06
C ARG A 33 3.58 10.31 -15.10
N SER A 34 2.75 9.87 -16.03
CA SER A 34 1.35 10.28 -16.12
C SER A 34 0.58 9.88 -14.86
N GLU A 35 0.75 8.64 -14.38
CA GLU A 35 0.10 8.18 -13.13
C GLU A 35 0.56 8.99 -11.91
N VAL A 36 1.87 9.20 -11.74
CA VAL A 36 2.40 10.01 -10.63
C VAL A 36 1.89 11.47 -10.68
N LEU A 37 1.69 12.03 -11.87
CA LEU A 37 1.10 13.36 -12.02
C LEU A 37 -0.38 13.36 -11.64
N ASN A 38 -1.13 12.35 -12.09
CA ASN A 38 -2.54 12.18 -11.73
C ASN A 38 -2.71 12.02 -10.21
N GLU A 39 -1.88 11.19 -9.56
CA GLU A 39 -1.83 11.07 -8.09
C GLU A 39 -1.70 12.40 -7.39
N ARG A 40 -0.74 13.23 -7.82
CA ARG A 40 -0.52 14.55 -7.21
C ARG A 40 -1.74 15.44 -7.34
N ILE A 41 -2.36 15.49 -8.52
CA ILE A 41 -3.56 16.30 -8.77
C ILE A 41 -4.73 15.81 -7.91
N GLN A 42 -4.92 14.49 -7.81
CA GLN A 42 -5.98 13.91 -6.98
C GLN A 42 -5.73 14.16 -5.49
N ASN A 43 -4.49 13.99 -5.03
CA ASN A 43 -4.13 14.16 -3.62
C ASN A 43 -4.27 15.61 -3.13
N ASP A 44 -4.15 16.59 -4.02
CA ASP A 44 -4.49 17.99 -3.70
C ASP A 44 -6.00 18.18 -3.43
N CYS A 45 -6.86 17.28 -3.92
CA CYS A 45 -8.31 17.32 -3.70
C CYS A 45 -8.77 16.62 -2.41
N TYR A 46 -7.98 15.70 -1.84
CA TYR A 46 -8.37 14.89 -0.69
C TYR A 46 -7.68 15.36 0.61
N LEU A 47 -8.47 15.82 1.59
CA LEU A 47 -7.93 16.46 2.79
C LEU A 47 -7.25 15.52 3.81
N ASN A 48 -7.66 14.24 3.87
CA ASN A 48 -7.23 13.30 4.94
C ASN A 48 -6.70 11.97 4.41
N TYR A 49 -6.65 11.82 3.08
CA TYR A 49 -6.22 10.59 2.42
C TYR A 49 -5.37 10.94 1.21
N HIS A 50 -4.34 10.15 0.95
CA HIS A 50 -3.65 10.14 -0.33
C HIS A 50 -3.99 8.86 -1.09
N LEU A 51 -4.21 8.98 -2.39
CA LEU A 51 -4.25 7.90 -3.35
C LEU A 51 -2.83 7.57 -3.81
N PHE A 52 -2.59 6.27 -3.95
CA PHE A 52 -1.41 5.69 -4.57
C PHE A 52 -1.87 4.59 -5.52
N TYR A 53 -1.58 4.73 -6.80
CA TYR A 53 -1.91 3.72 -7.81
C TYR A 53 -0.79 2.69 -7.85
N GLY A 54 -1.13 1.47 -7.44
CA GLY A 54 -0.22 0.33 -7.45
C GLY A 54 -0.46 -0.57 -8.65
N GLY A 55 -0.01 -1.82 -8.51
CA GLY A 55 -0.25 -2.86 -9.50
C GLY A 55 0.40 -2.56 -10.85
N SER A 56 -0.04 -3.29 -11.87
CA SER A 56 0.48 -3.12 -13.23
C SER A 56 0.25 -1.70 -13.76
N HIS A 57 -0.90 -1.10 -13.43
CA HIS A 57 -1.26 0.23 -13.91
C HIS A 57 -0.30 1.31 -13.38
N GLY A 58 -0.05 1.32 -12.07
CA GLY A 58 0.93 2.23 -11.45
C GLY A 58 2.37 1.99 -11.94
N GLU A 59 2.69 0.77 -12.34
CA GLU A 59 3.97 0.41 -12.96
C GLU A 59 4.04 0.75 -14.47
N GLY A 60 3.01 1.39 -15.05
CA GLY A 60 2.97 1.82 -16.44
C GLY A 60 2.72 0.68 -17.43
N LEU A 61 2.20 -0.46 -16.96
CA LEU A 61 1.82 -1.62 -17.76
C LEU A 61 0.29 -1.63 -17.92
N SER A 62 -0.18 -1.68 -19.17
CA SER A 62 -1.61 -1.71 -19.51
C SER A 62 -1.89 -2.99 -20.27
N LEU A 63 -2.33 -4.02 -19.54
CA LEU A 63 -2.61 -5.35 -20.08
C LEU A 63 -4.12 -5.52 -20.26
N ILE A 64 -4.54 -6.20 -21.32
CA ILE A 64 -5.96 -6.47 -21.55
C ILE A 64 -6.50 -7.33 -20.40
N GLY A 65 -7.54 -6.82 -19.73
CA GLY A 65 -8.17 -7.50 -18.60
C GLY A 65 -7.48 -7.29 -17.25
N SER A 66 -6.50 -6.39 -17.15
CA SER A 66 -5.96 -5.98 -15.85
C SER A 66 -7.00 -5.22 -15.04
N ASP A 67 -7.00 -5.46 -13.74
CA ASP A 67 -7.62 -4.62 -12.72
C ASP A 67 -6.79 -3.35 -12.47
N THR A 68 -7.33 -2.51 -11.60
CA THR A 68 -6.72 -1.27 -11.10
C THR A 68 -6.58 -1.38 -9.60
N ASP A 69 -5.34 -1.43 -9.12
CA ASP A 69 -5.01 -1.43 -7.70
C ASP A 69 -4.82 -0.01 -7.17
N VAL A 70 -5.57 0.36 -6.14
CA VAL A 70 -5.47 1.67 -5.49
C VAL A 70 -5.27 1.50 -3.99
N MET A 71 -4.21 2.10 -3.46
CA MET A 71 -4.03 2.25 -2.02
C MET A 71 -4.49 3.63 -1.57
N THR A 72 -5.39 3.66 -0.58
CA THR A 72 -5.81 4.87 0.12
C THR A 72 -5.05 4.96 1.44
N ILE A 73 -4.19 5.97 1.57
CA ILE A 73 -3.28 6.15 2.71
C ILE A 73 -3.87 7.21 3.64
N ALA A 74 -4.23 6.83 4.87
CA ALA A 74 -4.76 7.76 5.87
C ALA A 74 -3.67 8.68 6.42
N THR A 75 -3.56 9.90 5.88
CA THR A 75 -2.44 10.83 6.19
C THR A 75 -2.52 11.44 7.59
N THR A 76 -3.69 11.37 8.24
CA THR A 76 -3.91 11.82 9.61
C THR A 76 -3.67 10.73 10.66
N VAL A 77 -3.22 9.55 10.24
CA VAL A 77 -2.90 8.41 11.10
C VAL A 77 -1.43 8.07 10.93
N THR A 78 -0.76 7.68 12.02
CA THR A 78 0.64 7.24 11.95
C THR A 78 0.83 6.00 12.82
N VAL A 79 1.42 4.97 12.22
CA VAL A 79 1.84 3.77 12.93
C VAL A 79 3.29 3.94 13.36
N MET A 80 3.61 3.50 14.58
CA MET A 80 4.97 3.51 15.10
C MET A 80 5.19 2.43 16.15
N TYR A 81 6.45 2.14 16.48
CA TYR A 81 6.76 1.26 17.60
C TYR A 81 6.51 1.94 18.95
N PRO A 82 6.11 1.18 19.98
CA PRO A 82 6.00 1.68 21.34
C PRO A 82 7.30 2.32 21.82
N GLY A 83 7.18 3.50 22.46
CA GLY A 83 8.34 4.23 23.00
C GLY A 83 9.11 5.07 21.99
N GLN A 84 8.75 5.05 20.70
CA GLN A 84 9.27 6.01 19.74
C GLN A 84 8.74 7.42 20.03
N PHE A 85 9.58 8.42 19.78
CA PHE A 85 9.23 9.83 19.94
C PHE A 85 8.23 10.25 18.86
N ILE A 86 7.15 10.95 19.26
CA ILE A 86 6.18 11.54 18.34
C ILE A 86 6.70 12.93 17.94
N PRO A 87 7.07 13.16 16.66
CA PRO A 87 7.52 14.46 16.22
C PRO A 87 6.42 15.53 16.36
N PRO A 88 6.76 16.81 16.60
CA PRO A 88 5.77 17.89 16.66
C PRO A 88 4.88 17.99 15.41
N SER A 89 5.42 17.63 14.23
CA SER A 89 4.66 17.59 12.97
C SER A 89 3.50 16.58 12.98
N MET A 90 3.53 15.58 13.87
CA MET A 90 2.52 14.53 14.01
C MET A 90 1.69 14.68 15.29
N ALA A 91 1.82 15.79 16.02
CA ALA A 91 1.14 15.99 17.29
C ALA A 91 -0.40 15.91 17.17
N ASN A 92 -0.96 16.28 16.02
CA ASN A 92 -2.40 16.24 15.74
C ASN A 92 -2.86 14.93 15.09
N ASN A 93 -1.94 14.00 14.79
CA ASN A 93 -2.27 12.72 14.17
C ASN A 93 -2.78 11.72 15.20
N THR A 94 -3.65 10.82 14.75
CA THR A 94 -3.98 9.60 15.51
C THR A 94 -2.77 8.68 15.46
N ILE A 95 -2.32 8.21 16.62
CA ILE A 95 -1.15 7.32 16.73
C ILE A 95 -1.61 5.91 17.07
N LEU A 96 -1.14 4.96 16.27
CA LEU A 96 -1.32 3.53 16.50
C LEU A 96 0.05 2.92 16.80
N TYR A 97 0.15 2.20 17.91
CA TYR A 97 1.32 1.44 18.25
C TYR A 97 1.27 0.06 17.62
N MET A 98 2.31 -0.27 16.86
CA MET A 98 2.52 -1.61 16.31
C MET A 98 2.99 -2.54 17.43
N ARG A 99 2.16 -3.54 17.74
CA ARG A 99 2.44 -4.58 18.72
C ARG A 99 2.62 -5.90 18.01
N ASP A 100 3.48 -6.74 18.57
CA ASP A 100 3.60 -8.12 18.13
C ASP A 100 2.24 -8.80 18.26
N ALA A 101 1.88 -9.56 17.23
CA ALA A 101 0.73 -10.44 17.25
C ALA A 101 1.23 -11.88 17.42
N ASP A 102 0.54 -12.66 18.23
CA ASP A 102 0.83 -14.09 18.43
C ASP A 102 0.33 -14.91 17.22
N CYS A 103 0.65 -14.47 16.00
CA CYS A 103 0.21 -15.06 14.75
C CYS A 103 1.32 -15.06 13.70
N ARG A 104 0.97 -15.26 12.41
CA ARG A 104 1.96 -15.43 11.34
C ARG A 104 2.84 -14.18 11.17
N THR A 105 4.10 -14.40 10.83
CA THR A 105 5.02 -13.32 10.45
C THR A 105 4.41 -12.44 9.36
N GLY A 106 4.50 -11.12 9.54
CA GLY A 106 3.87 -10.13 8.65
C GLY A 106 2.53 -9.60 9.15
N TYR A 107 2.01 -10.12 10.27
CA TYR A 107 0.83 -9.61 10.96
C TYR A 107 1.20 -8.99 12.30
N VAL A 108 0.47 -7.94 12.68
CA VAL A 108 0.69 -7.16 13.89
C VAL A 108 -0.63 -6.69 14.48
N HIS A 109 -0.65 -6.41 15.78
CA HIS A 109 -1.77 -5.73 16.42
C HIS A 109 -1.54 -4.23 16.45
N LEU A 110 -2.58 -3.46 16.14
CA LEU A 110 -2.55 -2.00 16.26
C LEU A 110 -3.28 -1.56 17.50
N GLN A 111 -2.52 -1.14 18.50
CA GLN A 111 -3.04 -0.57 19.74
C GLN A 111 -3.18 0.94 19.58
N LEU A 112 -4.30 1.51 19.98
CA LEU A 112 -4.47 2.96 20.03
C LEU A 112 -3.54 3.57 21.08
N GLY A 113 -2.70 4.52 20.64
CA GLY A 113 -1.84 5.33 21.50
C GLY A 113 -2.45 6.68 21.84
N GLN A 114 -2.88 7.42 20.81
CA GLN A 114 -3.57 8.70 20.97
C GLN A 114 -4.58 8.91 19.85
N ILE A 115 -5.67 9.62 20.13
CA ILE A 115 -6.62 10.08 19.12
C ILE A 115 -6.22 11.49 18.69
N GLY A 116 -6.00 11.68 17.39
CA GLY A 116 -5.72 12.98 16.80
C GLY A 116 -6.98 13.81 16.56
N GLN A 117 -6.81 15.05 16.12
CA GLN A 117 -7.92 15.97 15.83
C GLN A 117 -8.79 15.49 14.65
N LYS A 118 -8.17 14.82 13.67
CA LYS A 118 -8.81 14.33 12.45
C LYS A 118 -8.68 12.82 12.34
N CYS A 119 -9.33 12.09 13.25
CA CYS A 119 -9.41 10.63 13.17
C CYS A 119 -10.44 10.20 12.13
N PRO A 120 -10.09 9.33 11.16
CA PRO A 120 -11.07 8.72 10.27
C PRO A 120 -12.23 8.06 11.03
N ILE A 121 -13.46 8.22 10.54
CA ILE A 121 -14.65 7.63 11.16
C ILE A 121 -14.54 6.10 11.16
N GLU A 122 -14.05 5.55 10.05
CA GLU A 122 -13.84 4.13 9.85
C GLU A 122 -12.88 3.56 10.91
N LEU A 123 -11.80 4.31 11.20
CA LEU A 123 -10.84 3.95 12.25
C LEU A 123 -11.47 4.06 13.63
N ARG A 124 -12.22 5.13 13.90
CA ARG A 124 -12.86 5.32 15.20
C ARG A 124 -13.85 4.18 15.50
N ASP A 125 -14.65 3.81 14.51
CA ASP A 125 -15.68 2.79 14.65
C ASP A 125 -15.08 1.37 14.75
N SER A 126 -13.84 1.16 14.31
CA SER A 126 -13.13 -0.11 14.40
C SER A 126 -12.31 -0.33 15.68
N LEU A 127 -12.30 0.64 16.59
CA LEU A 127 -11.62 0.53 17.88
C LEU A 127 -12.39 -0.39 18.83
N VAL A 128 -11.82 -1.54 19.13
CA VAL A 128 -12.36 -2.54 20.06
C VAL A 128 -11.55 -2.53 21.35
N ARG A 129 -12.25 -2.53 22.49
CA ARG A 129 -11.61 -2.62 23.81
C ARG A 129 -11.22 -4.06 24.12
N ILE A 130 -9.94 -4.29 24.39
CA ILE A 130 -9.40 -5.56 24.91
C ILE A 130 -8.70 -5.24 26.23
N LYS A 131 -9.26 -5.71 27.34
CA LYS A 131 -8.83 -5.36 28.71
C LYS A 131 -8.83 -3.82 28.89
N ASP A 132 -7.67 -3.24 29.14
CA ASP A 132 -7.48 -1.81 29.43
C ASP A 132 -6.93 -1.02 28.24
N SER A 133 -7.00 -1.59 27.03
CA SER A 133 -6.47 -0.97 25.81
C SER A 133 -7.45 -1.11 24.65
N PHE A 134 -7.35 -0.17 23.70
CA PHE A 134 -8.11 -0.22 22.46
C PHE A 134 -7.23 -0.72 21.33
N PHE A 135 -7.78 -1.58 20.49
CA PHE A 135 -7.12 -2.15 19.34
C PHE A 135 -7.98 -1.94 18.09
N VAL A 136 -7.33 -1.83 16.94
CA VAL A 136 -8.01 -1.74 15.64
C VAL A 136 -8.45 -3.14 15.21
N SER A 137 -9.75 -3.32 14.97
CA SER A 137 -10.28 -4.49 14.28
C SER A 137 -10.20 -4.28 12.77
N SER A 138 -9.39 -5.11 12.09
CA SER A 138 -9.26 -5.08 10.63
C SER A 138 -10.60 -5.28 9.91
N ASP A 139 -11.42 -6.22 10.40
CA ASP A 139 -12.71 -6.52 9.77
C ASP A 139 -13.71 -5.37 9.95
N ILE A 140 -13.85 -4.83 11.17
CA ILE A 140 -14.76 -3.69 11.39
C ILE A 140 -14.31 -2.48 10.58
N PHE A 141 -12.99 -2.24 10.49
CA PHE A 141 -12.45 -1.14 9.69
C PHE A 141 -12.80 -1.28 8.21
N ARG A 142 -12.54 -2.46 7.61
CA ARG A 142 -12.84 -2.75 6.21
C ARG A 142 -14.36 -2.67 5.93
N GLU A 143 -15.19 -3.27 6.76
CA GLU A 143 -16.65 -3.25 6.57
C GLU A 143 -17.23 -1.84 6.76
N SER A 144 -16.67 -1.04 7.69
CA SER A 144 -17.10 0.34 7.86
C SER A 144 -16.80 1.19 6.63
N PHE A 145 -15.67 0.93 5.96
CA PHE A 145 -15.34 1.59 4.70
C PHE A 145 -16.33 1.20 3.60
N VAL A 146 -16.59 -0.09 3.36
CA VAL A 146 -17.56 -0.56 2.36
C VAL A 146 -18.93 0.06 2.59
N ARG A 147 -19.46 -0.04 3.83
CA ARG A 147 -20.76 0.53 4.20
C ARG A 147 -20.89 2.01 3.87
N LYS A 148 -19.85 2.80 4.18
CA LYS A 148 -19.85 4.25 3.92
C LYS A 148 -20.05 4.57 2.43
N PHE A 149 -19.55 3.75 1.52
CA PHE A 149 -19.71 3.99 0.08
C PHE A 149 -20.97 3.34 -0.51
N THR A 150 -21.44 2.23 0.08
CA THR A 150 -22.72 1.61 -0.30
C THR A 150 -23.91 2.48 0.08
N ASP A 151 -23.90 3.10 1.27
CA ASP A 151 -25.02 3.91 1.77
C ASP A 151 -25.14 5.28 1.08
N ASN A 152 -24.05 5.79 0.48
CA ASN A 152 -23.98 7.11 -0.16
C ASN A 152 -24.45 7.12 -1.63
N LEU A 153 -25.29 6.17 -2.05
CA LEU A 153 -25.87 6.10 -3.41
C LEU A 153 -24.83 6.08 -4.55
N SER A 154 -23.62 5.55 -4.29
CA SER A 154 -22.65 5.31 -5.35
C SER A 154 -23.23 4.27 -6.31
N TYR A 155 -23.23 4.56 -7.62
CA TYR A 155 -23.73 3.65 -8.67
C TYR A 155 -22.96 2.32 -8.73
N SER A 156 -21.78 2.24 -8.10
CA SER A 156 -20.97 1.02 -8.01
C SER A 156 -21.23 0.28 -6.70
N ALA A 157 -21.51 -1.03 -6.80
CA ALA A 157 -21.59 -1.90 -5.63
C ALA A 157 -20.18 -2.12 -5.05
N TRP A 158 -19.90 -1.51 -3.91
CA TRP A 158 -18.69 -1.80 -3.13
C TRP A 158 -18.83 -3.14 -2.41
N LYS A 159 -17.77 -3.95 -2.43
CA LYS A 159 -17.75 -5.26 -1.76
C LYS A 159 -16.39 -5.51 -1.12
N SER A 160 -16.37 -6.10 0.06
CA SER A 160 -15.12 -6.58 0.67
C SER A 160 -14.49 -7.68 -0.18
N ASN A 161 -13.17 -7.60 -0.42
CA ASN A 161 -12.39 -8.57 -1.19
C ASN A 161 -11.02 -8.81 -0.52
N GLY A 162 -10.96 -9.72 0.46
CA GLY A 162 -9.71 -9.98 1.18
C GLY A 162 -9.16 -8.71 1.86
N PRO A 163 -7.92 -8.26 1.56
CA PRO A 163 -7.37 -7.02 2.10
C PRO A 163 -8.01 -5.75 1.53
N SER A 164 -8.61 -5.83 0.34
CA SER A 164 -9.15 -4.70 -0.40
C SER A 164 -10.68 -4.64 -0.30
N SER A 165 -11.22 -3.58 -0.89
CA SER A 165 -12.63 -3.40 -1.21
C SER A 165 -12.73 -3.21 -2.72
N LEU A 166 -13.51 -4.07 -3.38
CA LEU A 166 -13.75 -4.02 -4.80
C LEU A 166 -14.80 -2.93 -5.10
N MET A 167 -14.43 -1.96 -5.94
CA MET A 167 -15.33 -0.97 -6.51
C MET A 167 -15.70 -1.39 -7.94
N GLY A 168 -16.97 -1.73 -8.15
CA GLY A 168 -17.42 -2.26 -9.44
C GLY A 168 -16.90 -3.69 -9.65
N GLU A 169 -16.17 -3.92 -10.74
CA GLU A 169 -15.65 -5.26 -11.09
C GLU A 169 -14.14 -5.29 -11.32
N GLN A 170 -13.46 -4.14 -11.31
CA GLN A 170 -12.06 -4.04 -11.77
C GLN A 170 -11.18 -3.14 -10.91
N VAL A 171 -11.71 -2.50 -9.85
CA VAL A 171 -10.90 -1.58 -9.03
C VAL A 171 -10.81 -2.10 -7.61
N ASP A 172 -9.64 -2.59 -7.24
CA ASP A 172 -9.33 -3.03 -5.88
C ASP A 172 -8.77 -1.86 -5.08
N VAL A 173 -9.50 -1.47 -4.03
CA VAL A 173 -9.13 -0.36 -3.16
C VAL A 173 -8.72 -0.88 -1.79
N VAL A 174 -7.46 -0.71 -1.40
CA VAL A 174 -6.98 -1.05 -0.06
C VAL A 174 -6.79 0.19 0.79
N GLN A 175 -7.35 0.20 2.00
CA GLN A 175 -7.07 1.24 2.99
C GLN A 175 -5.78 0.93 3.72
N SER A 176 -4.99 1.95 4.06
CA SER A 176 -3.72 1.74 4.75
C SER A 176 -3.37 2.84 5.74
N PHE A 177 -2.55 2.46 6.72
CA PHE A 177 -1.93 3.37 7.67
C PHE A 177 -0.42 3.43 7.42
N PRO A 178 0.18 4.62 7.26
CA PRO A 178 1.61 4.74 7.07
C PRO A 178 2.36 4.38 8.36
N CYS A 179 3.41 3.56 8.25
CA CYS A 179 4.45 3.42 9.28
C CYS A 179 5.74 4.03 8.78
N ASN A 180 6.29 4.98 9.55
CA ASN A 180 7.63 5.51 9.28
C ASN A 180 8.74 4.57 9.75
N CYS A 181 8.40 3.30 9.96
CA CYS A 181 9.27 2.28 10.51
C CYS A 181 9.50 1.19 9.47
N TRP A 182 10.74 0.72 9.36
CA TRP A 182 11.02 -0.51 8.62
C TRP A 182 10.62 -1.72 9.49
N PRO A 183 9.82 -2.67 8.97
CA PRO A 183 9.42 -3.84 9.74
C PRO A 183 10.63 -4.74 10.02
N LYS A 184 10.75 -5.22 11.26
CA LYS A 184 11.89 -6.05 11.70
C LYS A 184 12.00 -7.34 10.89
N GLU A 185 10.86 -7.87 10.45
CA GLU A 185 10.70 -9.06 9.62
C GLU A 185 11.37 -8.89 8.25
N ALA A 186 11.47 -7.66 7.75
CA ALA A 186 12.09 -7.35 6.46
C ALA A 186 13.58 -6.99 6.57
N ASN A 187 14.20 -7.05 7.76
CA ASN A 187 15.62 -6.72 7.94
C ASN A 187 16.55 -7.61 7.10
N GLY A 188 16.16 -8.86 6.85
CA GLY A 188 16.91 -9.75 5.96
C GLY A 188 17.03 -9.23 4.52
N TRP A 189 16.08 -8.42 4.06
CA TRP A 189 16.15 -7.80 2.74
C TRP A 189 17.26 -6.75 2.66
N ILE A 190 17.56 -6.05 3.75
CA ILE A 190 18.62 -5.03 3.80
C ILE A 190 19.97 -5.70 3.58
N THR A 191 20.24 -6.81 4.28
CA THR A 191 21.57 -7.45 4.33
C THR A 191 21.78 -8.56 3.30
N ARG A 192 20.76 -8.94 2.52
CA ARG A 192 20.91 -10.03 1.52
C ARG A 192 22.03 -9.75 0.52
N THR A 193 22.77 -10.80 0.16
CA THR A 193 23.82 -10.74 -0.87
C THR A 193 23.23 -10.33 -2.22
N ARG A 194 23.83 -9.33 -2.87
CA ARG A 194 23.41 -8.81 -4.17
C ARG A 194 24.51 -9.03 -5.21
N LEU A 195 24.13 -9.58 -6.36
CA LEU A 195 25.02 -9.68 -7.51
C LEU A 195 25.02 -8.35 -8.26
N TYR A 196 26.15 -8.00 -8.86
CA TYR A 196 26.29 -6.82 -9.74
C TYR A 196 25.94 -5.47 -9.09
N GLY A 197 25.92 -5.39 -7.75
CA GLY A 197 25.74 -4.15 -7.00
C GLY A 197 24.35 -3.50 -7.14
N TRP A 198 23.32 -4.24 -7.58
CA TRP A 198 21.95 -3.74 -7.69
C TRP A 198 21.04 -4.29 -6.58
N PRO A 199 20.18 -3.44 -5.97
CA PRO A 199 20.20 -1.97 -6.03
C PRO A 199 21.41 -1.38 -5.30
N ARG A 200 21.78 -0.14 -5.65
CA ARG A 200 22.83 0.61 -4.94
C ARG A 200 22.42 0.83 -3.48
N GLN A 201 23.41 0.94 -2.58
CA GLN A 201 23.16 1.16 -1.15
C GLN A 201 22.28 2.39 -0.88
N THR A 202 22.50 3.49 -1.60
CA THR A 202 21.67 4.70 -1.47
C THR A 202 20.18 4.45 -1.76
N LEU A 203 19.86 3.56 -2.71
CA LEU A 203 18.47 3.20 -2.99
C LEU A 203 17.89 2.32 -1.89
N ILE A 204 18.69 1.41 -1.31
CA ILE A 204 18.29 0.60 -0.16
C ILE A 204 17.96 1.51 1.03
N ASP A 205 18.85 2.46 1.34
CA ASP A 205 18.68 3.38 2.46
C ASP A 205 17.43 4.23 2.29
N ASN A 206 17.16 4.73 1.07
CA ASN A 206 15.94 5.47 0.77
C ASN A 206 14.68 4.60 0.97
N ILE A 207 14.67 3.36 0.48
CA ILE A 207 13.54 2.44 0.65
C ILE A 207 13.29 2.15 2.15
N VAL A 208 14.35 1.90 2.92
CA VAL A 208 14.25 1.66 4.36
C VAL A 208 13.74 2.90 5.09
N HIS A 209 14.22 4.08 4.71
CA HIS A 209 13.79 5.35 5.29
C HIS A 209 12.32 5.69 4.99
N SER A 210 11.79 5.26 3.84
CA SER A 210 10.38 5.44 3.49
C SER A 210 9.42 4.59 4.35
N GLY A 211 9.93 3.62 5.12
CA GLY A 211 9.12 2.79 6.01
C GLY A 211 8.21 1.82 5.25
N CYS A 212 6.98 1.65 5.72
CA CYS A 212 6.00 0.73 5.13
C CYS A 212 4.55 1.22 5.33
N HIS A 213 3.59 0.44 4.83
CA HIS A 213 2.16 0.67 5.03
C HIS A 213 1.54 -0.58 5.65
N LEU A 214 0.61 -0.37 6.57
CA LEU A 214 -0.18 -1.44 7.17
C LEU A 214 -1.56 -1.44 6.58
N VAL A 215 -2.03 -2.62 6.17
CA VAL A 215 -3.34 -2.83 5.55
C VAL A 215 -4.21 -3.68 6.47
N PRO A 216 -5.54 -3.47 6.50
CA PRO A 216 -6.46 -4.10 7.45
C PRO A 216 -6.77 -5.53 7.02
N VAL A 217 -5.86 -6.44 7.34
CA VAL A 217 -6.02 -7.88 7.08
C VAL A 217 -5.99 -8.60 8.42
N GLY A 218 -7.09 -9.27 8.76
CA GLY A 218 -7.08 -10.24 9.85
C GLY A 218 -6.29 -11.47 9.43
N ASP A 219 -5.51 -12.05 10.34
CA ASP A 219 -5.03 -13.41 10.09
C ASP A 219 -6.26 -14.33 10.11
N LYS A 220 -6.30 -15.36 9.26
CA LYS A 220 -7.39 -16.36 9.29
C LYS A 220 -7.41 -17.13 10.62
N CYS A 221 -6.38 -16.96 11.44
CA CYS A 221 -6.20 -17.60 12.74
C CYS A 221 -6.37 -16.65 13.94
N SER A 222 -6.69 -15.36 13.73
CA SER A 222 -6.85 -14.35 14.79
C SER A 222 -8.30 -13.98 15.07
#